data_AF-A0A536DCX8-F1
#
_entry.id   AF-A0A536DCX8-F1
#
_cell.length_a   1.000
_cell.length_b   1.000
_cell.length_c   1.000
_cell.angle_alpha   90.00
_cell.angle_beta   90.00
_cell.angle_gamma   90.00
#
_symmetry.space_group_name_H-M   'P 1'
#
loop_
_entity.id
_entity.type
_entity.pdbx_description
1 polymer ?
#
loop_
_entity_poly.entity_id
_entity_poly.type
_entity_poly.pdbx_seq_one_letter_code
_entity_poly.pdbx_strand_id
1 'polypeptide(L)'
;TKQFDDVVFGLQPGQLSDVFEDTDGWHIVQALERDPARELPADQLTSGRQKAFDDWLSAHRSQDVKLQFSPSDKDWILSRIGLRP
;
A
#
# COMPACT_ATOMS: atom_id res chain seq x y z
N THR A 1 13.55 3.78 4.80
CA THR A 1 13.28 2.36 5.17
C THR A 1 12.38 2.31 6.39
N LYS A 2 11.83 1.14 6.77
CA LYS A 2 11.07 1.03 8.03
C LYS A 2 11.88 1.52 9.24
N GLN A 3 13.17 1.17 9.30
CA GLN A 3 14.06 1.56 10.39
C GLN A 3 14.29 3.08 10.44
N PHE A 4 14.50 3.71 9.29
CA PHE A 4 14.60 5.16 9.19
C PHE A 4 13.32 5.84 9.67
N ASP A 5 12.16 5.38 9.18
CA ASP A 5 10.86 5.95 9.54
C ASP A 5 10.59 5.84 11.04
N ASP A 6 10.87 4.67 11.64
CA ASP A 6 10.69 4.44 13.07
C ASP A 6 11.52 5.41 13.92
N VAL A 7 12.77 5.70 13.53
CA VAL A 7 13.62 6.67 14.24
C VAL A 7 13.10 8.09 14.04
N VAL A 8 12.92 8.52 12.78
CA VAL A 8 12.56 9.91 12.46
C VAL A 8 11.20 10.30 13.04
N PHE A 9 10.19 9.44 12.97
CA PHE A 9 8.86 9.74 13.50
C PHE A 9 8.76 9.60 15.03
N GLY A 10 9.79 9.06 15.68
CA GLY A 10 9.92 9.00 17.14
C GLY A 10 10.51 10.27 17.77
N LEU A 11 11.19 11.12 17.00
CA LEU A 11 11.87 12.32 17.50
C LEU A 11 10.88 13.44 17.87
N GLN A 12 11.23 14.22 18.90
CA GLN A 12 10.57 15.48 19.24
C GLN A 12 11.20 16.65 18.45
N PRO A 13 10.48 17.76 18.20
CA PRO A 13 11.06 18.95 17.58
C PRO A 13 12.31 19.45 18.32
N GLY A 14 13.35 19.76 17.57
CA GLY A 14 14.70 20.11 18.04
C GLY A 14 15.60 18.93 18.40
N GLN A 15 15.05 17.72 18.56
CA GLN A 15 15.81 16.54 19.00
C GLN A 15 16.69 15.98 17.88
N LEU A 16 17.93 15.64 18.23
CA LEU A 16 18.86 14.87 17.40
C LEU A 16 18.73 13.38 17.71
N SER A 17 18.80 12.53 16.69
CA SER A 17 18.92 11.08 16.87
C SER A 17 20.33 10.68 17.30
N ASP A 18 20.46 9.48 17.86
CA ASP A 18 21.74 8.77 17.84
C ASP A 18 22.12 8.40 16.38
N VAL A 19 23.37 8.00 16.18
CA VAL A 19 23.83 7.45 14.89
C VAL A 19 23.14 6.10 14.68
N PHE A 20 22.48 5.91 13.53
CA PHE A 20 21.86 4.64 13.17
C PHE A 20 22.16 4.26 11.71
N GLU A 21 22.08 2.95 11.42
CA GLU A 21 22.32 2.39 10.09
C GLU A 21 21.01 1.80 9.52
N ASP A 22 20.80 1.96 8.22
CA ASP A 22 19.82 1.20 7.44
C ASP A 22 20.42 0.74 6.10
N THR A 23 19.58 0.24 5.18
CA THR A 23 20.07 -0.26 3.88
C THR A 23 20.74 0.80 3.02
N ASP A 24 20.48 2.08 3.29
CA ASP A 24 21.00 3.22 2.53
C ASP A 24 22.29 3.79 3.16
N GLY A 25 22.69 3.30 4.34
CA GLY A 25 23.93 3.65 5.02
C GLY A 25 23.73 4.19 6.43
N TRP A 26 24.61 5.09 6.86
CA TRP A 26 24.65 5.66 8.21
C TRP A 26 24.02 7.06 8.25
N HIS A 27 23.17 7.30 9.25
CA HIS A 27 22.36 8.51 9.36
C HIS A 27 22.46 9.14 10.76
N ILE A 28 22.36 10.48 10.78
CA ILE A 28 22.08 11.31 11.97
C ILE A 28 21.01 12.31 11.55
N VAL A 29 19.91 12.40 12.28
CA VAL A 29 18.75 13.22 11.89
C VAL A 29 18.35 14.17 13.02
N GLN A 30 17.97 15.40 12.67
CA GLN A 30 17.32 16.34 13.60
C GLN A 30 15.87 16.58 13.15
N ALA A 31 14.91 16.41 14.07
CA ALA A 31 13.55 16.84 13.80
C ALA A 31 13.45 18.37 13.96
N LEU A 32 13.12 19.10 12.90
CA LEU A 32 12.98 20.56 12.97
C LEU A 32 11.60 20.97 13.49
N GLU A 33 10.57 20.28 13.02
CA GLU A 33 9.17 20.58 13.28
C GLU A 33 8.35 19.29 13.17
N ARG A 34 7.21 19.23 13.87
CA ARG A 34 6.20 18.20 13.69
C ARG A 34 4.83 18.85 13.55
N ASP A 35 4.20 18.66 12.40
CA ASP A 35 2.85 19.15 12.11
C ASP A 35 1.93 17.96 11.76
N PRO A 36 1.03 17.54 12.66
CA PRO A 36 0.10 16.45 12.39
C PRO A 36 -1.00 16.82 11.39
N ALA A 37 -1.19 18.11 11.11
CA ALA A 37 -2.21 18.62 10.18
C ALA A 37 -1.60 19.09 8.84
N ARG A 38 -0.32 18.77 8.58
CA ARG A 38 0.33 19.12 7.33
C ARG A 38 -0.43 18.51 6.15
N GLU A 39 -0.84 19.36 5.23
CA GLU A 39 -1.49 18.91 4.00
C GLU A 39 -0.53 18.04 3.17
N LEU A 40 -1.05 16.93 2.66
CA LEU A 40 -0.30 16.08 1.75
C LEU A 40 -0.08 16.82 0.42
N PRO A 41 1.16 16.85 -0.10
CA PRO A 41 1.40 17.41 -1.42
C PRO A 41 0.67 16.59 -2.49
N ALA A 42 0.37 17.25 -3.61
CA ALA A 42 -0.57 16.73 -4.62
C ALA A 42 -0.12 15.39 -5.25
N ASP A 43 1.18 15.17 -5.34
CA ASP A 43 1.79 13.92 -5.79
C ASP A 43 1.52 12.75 -4.84
N GLN A 44 1.55 12.99 -3.52
CA GLN A 44 1.25 11.98 -2.51
C GLN A 44 -0.25 11.70 -2.35
N LEU A 45 -1.11 12.69 -2.64
CA LEU A 45 -2.58 12.49 -2.60
C LEU A 45 -3.05 11.39 -3.55
N THR A 46 -2.42 11.25 -4.72
CA THR A 46 -2.80 10.22 -5.71
C THR A 46 -2.55 8.82 -5.16
N SER A 47 -1.35 8.58 -4.62
CA SER A 47 -0.99 7.31 -3.99
C SER A 47 -1.87 7.00 -2.77
N GLY A 48 -2.17 8.01 -1.94
CA GLY A 48 -3.07 7.86 -0.80
C GLY A 48 -4.49 7.45 -1.21
N ARG A 49 -5.03 8.06 -2.26
CA ARG A 49 -6.35 7.69 -2.81
C ARG A 49 -6.38 6.26 -3.35
N GLN A 50 -5.35 5.86 -4.09
CA GLN A 50 -5.26 4.50 -4.63
C GLN A 50 -5.21 3.48 -3.50
N LYS A 51 -4.37 3.72 -2.49
CA LYS A 51 -4.30 2.85 -1.30
C LYS A 51 -5.64 2.75 -0.58
N ALA A 52 -6.31 3.87 -0.34
CA ALA A 52 -7.62 3.87 0.34
C ALA A 52 -8.68 3.07 -0.45
N PHE A 53 -8.67 3.18 -1.78
CA PHE A 53 -9.53 2.38 -2.65
C PHE A 53 -9.19 0.89 -2.58
N ASP A 54 -7.92 0.53 -2.64
CA ASP A 54 -7.46 -0.86 -2.60
C ASP A 54 -7.77 -1.51 -1.25
N ASP A 55 -7.58 -0.79 -0.15
CA ASP A 55 -7.91 -1.23 1.21
C ASP A 55 -9.44 -1.43 1.34
N TRP A 56 -10.24 -0.48 0.83
CA TRP A 56 -11.70 -0.61 0.79
C TRP A 56 -12.15 -1.82 -0.05
N LEU A 57 -11.61 -1.98 -1.25
CA LEU A 57 -11.94 -3.08 -2.15
C LEU A 57 -11.55 -4.43 -1.54
N SER A 58 -10.39 -4.50 -0.89
CA SER A 58 -9.91 -5.72 -0.24
C SER A 58 -10.80 -6.11 0.95
N ALA A 59 -11.25 -5.12 1.73
CA ALA A 59 -12.18 -5.36 2.84
C ALA A 59 -13.58 -5.83 2.37
N HIS A 60 -14.02 -5.39 1.18
CA HIS A 60 -15.35 -5.70 0.64
C HIS A 60 -15.35 -6.82 -0.40
N ARG A 61 -14.19 -7.33 -0.82
CA ARG A 61 -14.10 -8.55 -1.62
C ARG A 61 -14.54 -9.73 -0.76
N SER A 62 -15.82 -10.08 -0.85
CA SER A 62 -16.30 -11.42 -0.48
C SER A 62 -15.53 -12.47 -1.30
N GLN A 63 -15.22 -13.62 -0.70
CA GLN A 63 -14.71 -14.79 -1.43
C GLN A 63 -15.67 -15.25 -2.56
N ASP A 64 -16.90 -14.75 -2.56
CA ASP A 64 -17.91 -14.90 -3.61
C ASP A 64 -17.65 -13.98 -4.82
N VAL A 65 -16.44 -14.00 -5.36
CA VAL A 65 -16.26 -13.61 -6.76
C VAL A 65 -17.00 -14.67 -7.58
N LYS A 66 -18.31 -14.45 -7.81
CA LYS A 66 -19.09 -15.24 -8.74
C LYS A 66 -18.50 -14.99 -10.11
N LEU A 67 -17.64 -15.90 -10.57
CA LEU A 67 -17.17 -15.95 -11.95
C LEU A 67 -18.42 -16.14 -12.83
N GLN A 68 -18.97 -15.04 -13.29
CA GLN A 68 -20.02 -15.06 -14.30
C GLN A 68 -19.33 -15.22 -15.65
N PHE A 69 -19.19 -16.48 -16.07
CA PHE A 69 -18.81 -16.80 -17.43
C PHE A 69 -19.98 -16.48 -18.36
N SER A 70 -19.71 -15.73 -19.43
CA SER A 70 -20.68 -15.59 -20.51
C SER A 70 -20.99 -16.98 -21.11
N PRO A 71 -22.12 -17.18 -21.80
CA PRO A 71 -22.42 -18.46 -22.45
C PRO A 71 -21.28 -18.97 -23.35
N SER A 72 -20.63 -18.07 -24.09
CA SER A 72 -19.46 -18.40 -24.92
C SER A 72 -18.23 -18.82 -24.14
N ASP A 73 -18.01 -18.25 -22.95
CA ASP A 73 -16.88 -18.64 -22.10
C ASP A 73 -17.08 -20.04 -21.52
N LYS A 74 -18.33 -20.43 -21.24
CA LYS A 74 -18.65 -21.79 -20.78
C LYS A 74 -18.40 -22.83 -21.86
N ASP A 75 -18.78 -22.54 -23.11
CA ASP A 75 -18.56 -23.45 -24.24
C ASP A 75 -17.07 -23.68 -24.51
N TRP A 76 -16.26 -22.63 -24.40
CA TRP A 76 -14.79 -22.74 -24.50
C TRP A 76 -14.21 -23.63 -23.38
N ILE A 77 -14.65 -23.46 -22.13
CA ILE A 77 -14.19 -24.28 -20.98
C ILE A 77 -14.59 -25.75 -21.14
N LEU A 78 -15.85 -26.00 -21.49
CA LEU A 78 -16.41 -27.35 -21.65
C LEU A 78 -15.68 -28.13 -22.77
N SER A 79 -15.36 -27.45 -23.88
CA SER A 79 -14.55 -28.01 -24.97
C SER A 79 -13.13 -28.41 -24.51
N ARG A 80 -12.53 -27.66 -23.57
CA ARG A 80 -11.16 -27.90 -23.11
C ARG A 80 -11.04 -29.09 -22.15
N ILE A 81 -12.09 -29.40 -21.39
CA ILE A 81 -12.14 -30.54 -20.46
C ILE A 81 -12.71 -31.82 -21.08
N GLY A 82 -13.01 -31.81 -22.38
CA GLY A 82 -13.48 -32.98 -23.13
C GLY A 82 -14.94 -33.36 -22.88
N LEU A 83 -15.70 -32.54 -22.16
CA LEU A 83 -17.14 -32.70 -21.96
C LEU A 83 -17.86 -31.73 -22.88
N ARG A 84 -18.22 -32.18 -24.08
CA ARG A 84 -19.21 -31.48 -24.90
C ARG A 84 -20.60 -32.08 -24.64
N PRO A 85 -21.68 -31.28 -24.72
CA PRO A 85 -23.04 -31.80 -24.75
C PRO A 85 -23.27 -32.71 -25.96
#